data_AF-A0A6S6VU95-F1
#
_entry.id   AF-A0A6S6VU95-F1
#
_cell.length_a   1.000
_cell.length_b   1.000
_cell.length_c   1.000
_cell.angle_alpha   90.00
_cell.angle_beta   90.00
_cell.angle_gamma   90.00
#
_symmetry.space_group_name_H-M   'P 1'
#
loop_
_entity.id
_entity.type
_entity.pdbx_description
1 polymer ?
#
loop_
_entity_poly.entity_id
_entity_poly.type
_entity_poly.pdbx_seq_one_letter_code
_entity_poly.pdbx_strand_id
1 'polypeptide(L)'
;MDPGLSRRSQKVLAVAGGGGGGGAPQQQWQSQQHYTIDRDGDDASPAALIDLSRATNEVAHAELLEFFKSTVGENVTSEVSTLIPTLTLKHSLNLTLAKPPTYNHWDNYLLPSLQASYDFSTAKSRIKAVLLCNPNTPLSRCYPRETLLDLMEFCQERNLHLICDEGCIISQSSPPILSALSTLTPRPSTLPAHYLTSLLSWSQLPTLLALTNERLTSSYHVLAAFLQRHDIEFVVPTHGVVLFARLARTAANKAEEKRFFEALERGGVRVGRGEKYGGVERCWGWAGLGFGVGRGVMEEAVGRMEGVMVRKRR
;
A
#
# COMPACT_ATOMS: atom_id res chain seq x y z
N MET A 1 10.26 -16.62 -47.49
CA MET A 1 10.65 -17.06 -46.15
C MET A 1 10.81 -15.80 -45.32
N ASP A 2 10.05 -15.68 -44.23
CA ASP A 2 10.44 -14.89 -43.08
C ASP A 2 9.91 -15.63 -41.84
N PRO A 3 10.79 -16.16 -40.96
CA PRO A 3 10.40 -16.94 -39.81
C PRO A 3 10.22 -16.02 -38.59
N GLY A 4 9.24 -16.29 -37.72
CA GLY A 4 9.38 -15.87 -36.31
C GLY A 4 8.24 -15.11 -35.65
N LEU A 5 6.97 -15.38 -35.98
CA LEU A 5 5.88 -15.09 -35.03
C LEU A 5 5.35 -16.40 -34.46
N SER A 6 5.47 -16.57 -33.14
CA SER A 6 4.92 -17.74 -32.45
C SER A 6 3.40 -17.79 -32.65
N ARG A 7 2.82 -18.99 -32.68
CA ARG A 7 1.35 -19.19 -32.78
C ARG A 7 0.57 -18.41 -31.72
N ARG A 8 1.21 -18.05 -30.60
CA ARG A 8 0.62 -17.21 -29.53
C ARG A 8 0.47 -15.76 -29.95
N SER A 9 1.46 -15.21 -30.64
CA SER A 9 1.46 -13.83 -31.14
C SER A 9 0.40 -13.64 -32.23
N GLN A 10 0.22 -14.64 -33.10
CA GLN A 10 -0.85 -14.65 -34.11
C GLN A 10 -2.25 -14.70 -33.48
N LYS A 11 -2.42 -15.43 -32.37
CA LYS A 11 -3.70 -15.48 -31.63
C LYS A 11 -4.05 -14.13 -30.98
N VAL A 12 -3.07 -13.41 -30.45
CA VAL A 12 -3.30 -12.10 -29.81
C VAL A 12 -3.67 -11.05 -30.87
N LEU A 13 -3.02 -11.09 -32.03
CA LEU A 13 -3.35 -10.22 -33.18
C LEU A 13 -4.74 -10.51 -33.77
N ALA A 14 -5.17 -11.78 -33.80
CA ALA A 14 -6.51 -12.14 -34.25
C ALA A 14 -7.62 -11.62 -33.32
N VAL A 15 -7.34 -11.47 -32.02
CA VAL A 15 -8.28 -10.88 -31.04
C VAL A 15 -8.29 -9.35 -31.13
N ALA A 16 -7.18 -8.72 -31.54
CA ALA A 16 -7.08 -7.28 -31.69
C ALA A 16 -7.60 -6.74 -33.04
N GLY A 17 -7.69 -7.59 -34.08
CA GLY A 17 -8.03 -7.18 -35.45
C GLY A 17 -9.52 -7.25 -35.85
N GLY A 18 -10.43 -7.55 -34.92
CA GLY A 18 -11.86 -7.69 -35.22
C GLY A 18 -12.65 -6.39 -35.06
N GLY A 19 -12.75 -5.60 -36.14
CA GLY A 19 -13.95 -4.87 -36.57
C GLY A 19 -14.62 -3.85 -35.64
N GLY A 20 -14.59 -2.58 -36.06
CA GLY A 20 -15.41 -1.51 -35.49
C GLY A 20 -16.92 -1.65 -35.71
N GLY A 21 -17.67 -0.86 -34.94
CA GLY A 21 -19.11 -0.63 -35.10
C GLY A 21 -20.00 -1.48 -34.19
N GLY A 22 -20.33 -0.98 -32.99
CA GLY A 22 -21.33 -1.56 -32.11
C GLY A 22 -21.19 -1.05 -30.67
N GLY A 23 -22.24 -0.39 -30.15
CA GLY A 23 -22.23 0.32 -28.87
C GLY A 23 -21.71 -0.51 -27.69
N ALA A 24 -20.90 0.13 -26.85
CA ALA A 24 -20.43 -0.46 -25.60
C ALA A 24 -21.63 -0.77 -24.68
N PRO A 25 -21.77 -2.01 -24.18
CA PRO A 25 -22.73 -2.29 -23.12
C PRO A 25 -22.24 -1.61 -21.84
N GLN A 26 -23.03 -0.66 -21.36
CA GLN A 26 -22.88 0.02 -20.09
C GLN A 26 -23.00 -1.01 -18.95
N GLN A 27 -21.89 -1.65 -18.60
CA GLN A 27 -21.82 -2.53 -17.42
C GLN A 27 -21.81 -1.65 -16.17
N GLN A 28 -22.93 -1.72 -15.49
CA GLN A 28 -23.26 -1.05 -14.24
C GLN A 28 -22.31 -1.55 -13.14
N TRP A 29 -21.28 -0.77 -12.86
CA TRP A 29 -20.41 -0.96 -11.70
C TRP A 29 -21.24 -0.75 -10.43
N GLN A 30 -21.61 -1.83 -9.74
CA GLN A 30 -22.06 -1.71 -8.35
C GLN A 30 -20.83 -1.46 -7.48
N SER A 31 -20.41 -0.21 -7.44
CA SER A 31 -19.50 0.34 -6.43
C SER A 31 -20.20 0.31 -5.08
N GLN A 32 -20.13 -0.80 -4.36
CA GLN A 32 -20.38 -0.81 -2.91
C GLN A 32 -19.17 -0.22 -2.18
N GLN A 33 -18.94 1.07 -2.39
CA GLN A 33 -18.13 1.91 -1.52
C GLN A 33 -18.90 3.22 -1.38
N HIS A 34 -19.76 3.30 -0.36
CA HIS A 34 -20.36 4.56 0.04
C HIS A 34 -19.24 5.45 0.60
N TYR A 35 -18.93 6.51 -0.13
CA TYR A 35 -18.08 7.60 0.32
C TYR A 35 -19.00 8.70 0.87
N THR A 36 -18.88 9.03 2.16
CA THR A 36 -19.28 10.33 2.68
C THR A 36 -18.05 11.22 2.65
N ILE A 37 -18.00 12.11 1.67
CA ILE A 37 -17.17 13.32 1.73
C ILE A 37 -17.93 14.24 2.67
N ASP A 38 -17.52 14.34 3.93
CA ASP A 38 -18.11 15.34 4.82
C ASP A 38 -17.60 16.72 4.37
N ARG A 39 -18.57 17.51 3.91
CA ARG A 39 -18.45 18.95 3.69
C ARG A 39 -18.32 19.61 5.06
N ASP A 40 -17.61 20.73 5.08
CA ASP A 40 -17.58 21.65 6.22
C ASP A 40 -18.99 21.89 6.81
N GLY A 41 -19.10 21.82 8.14
CA GLY A 41 -20.21 22.40 8.90
C GLY A 41 -20.98 21.42 9.79
N ASP A 42 -20.91 21.68 11.10
CA ASP A 42 -21.89 21.39 12.16
C ASP A 42 -22.98 20.36 11.83
N ASP A 43 -22.86 19.16 12.40
CA ASP A 43 -23.92 18.57 13.23
C ASP A 43 -23.46 17.21 13.80
N ALA A 44 -23.55 17.08 15.12
CA ALA A 44 -23.24 15.86 15.85
C ALA A 44 -24.20 14.72 15.45
N SER A 45 -23.67 13.67 14.82
CA SER A 45 -24.34 12.40 14.54
C SER A 45 -23.32 11.25 14.60
N PRO A 46 -23.75 10.01 14.89
CA PRO A 46 -23.09 9.09 15.82
C PRO A 46 -21.64 8.76 15.42
N ALA A 47 -20.69 9.10 16.30
CA ALA A 47 -19.26 8.77 16.30
C ALA A 47 -18.74 8.22 14.95
N ALA A 48 -18.48 9.12 13.99
CA ALA A 48 -17.98 8.78 12.65
C ALA A 48 -16.86 7.72 12.73
N LEU A 49 -17.02 6.61 11.99
CA LEU A 49 -16.07 5.50 11.96
C LEU A 49 -14.69 6.00 11.52
N ILE A 50 -13.67 5.83 12.35
CA ILE A 50 -12.30 6.18 11.98
C ILE A 50 -11.66 5.00 11.24
N ASP A 51 -11.28 5.20 9.99
CA ASP A 51 -10.70 4.16 9.13
C ASP A 51 -9.17 4.26 9.08
N LEU A 52 -8.49 3.48 9.91
CA LEU A 52 -7.04 3.33 9.90
C LEU A 52 -6.58 2.15 9.02
N SER A 53 -7.48 1.55 8.23
CA SER A 53 -7.11 0.44 7.34
C SER A 53 -6.41 0.89 6.06
N ARG A 54 -6.46 2.20 5.78
CA ARG A 54 -5.89 2.82 4.59
C ARG A 54 -4.50 3.37 4.89
N ALA A 55 -3.60 3.26 3.92
CA ALA A 55 -2.28 3.87 3.94
C ALA A 55 -2.33 5.26 3.27
N THR A 56 -3.35 6.08 3.58
CA THR A 56 -3.46 7.45 3.05
C THR A 56 -2.64 8.41 3.89
N ASN A 57 -2.12 9.46 3.24
CA ASN A 57 -1.42 10.56 3.91
C ASN A 57 -2.25 11.84 3.78
N GLU A 58 -2.96 12.18 4.84
CA GLU A 58 -3.86 13.32 4.93
C GLU A 58 -3.22 14.49 5.71
N VAL A 59 -2.05 14.29 6.33
CA VAL A 59 -1.44 15.32 7.19
C VAL A 59 -0.95 16.56 6.43
N ALA A 60 -0.79 16.46 5.11
CA ALA A 60 -0.38 17.55 4.23
C ALA A 60 -1.55 18.12 3.40
N HIS A 61 -2.78 17.67 3.65
CA HIS A 61 -3.92 17.95 2.78
C HIS A 61 -4.25 19.45 2.72
N ALA A 62 -4.16 20.18 3.84
CA ALA A 62 -4.45 21.60 3.89
C ALA A 62 -3.48 22.42 3.02
N GLU A 63 -2.19 22.15 3.12
CA GLU A 63 -1.14 22.83 2.35
C GLU A 63 -1.21 22.45 0.86
N LEU A 64 -1.53 21.19 0.55
CA LEU A 64 -1.75 20.77 -0.83
C LEU A 64 -2.98 21.48 -1.44
N LEU A 65 -4.07 21.61 -0.69
CA LEU A 65 -5.24 22.37 -1.13
C LEU A 65 -4.91 23.85 -1.37
N GLU A 66 -4.14 24.49 -0.49
CA GLU A 66 -3.70 25.88 -0.67
C GLU A 66 -2.78 26.04 -1.89
N PHE A 67 -1.86 25.09 -2.09
CA PHE A 67 -1.04 25.01 -3.30
C PHE A 67 -1.91 24.88 -4.56
N PHE A 68 -2.94 24.02 -4.54
CA PHE A 68 -3.83 23.86 -5.70
C PHE A 68 -4.65 25.12 -5.98
N LYS A 69 -5.19 25.78 -4.93
CA LYS A 69 -5.93 27.05 -5.05
C LYS A 69 -5.07 28.18 -5.60
N SER A 70 -3.79 28.23 -5.23
CA SER A 70 -2.85 29.27 -5.70
C SER A 70 -2.31 28.99 -7.10
N THR A 71 -2.18 27.72 -7.49
CA THR A 71 -1.65 27.31 -8.79
C THR A 71 -2.72 27.39 -9.89
N VAL A 72 -4.00 27.23 -9.55
CA VAL A 72 -5.12 27.26 -10.50
C VAL A 72 -6.22 28.15 -9.95
N GLY A 73 -6.50 29.26 -10.65
CA GLY A 73 -7.63 30.13 -10.32
C GLY A 73 -8.93 29.33 -10.22
N GLU A 74 -9.68 29.58 -9.14
CA GLU A 74 -10.96 29.09 -8.59
C GLU A 74 -11.83 27.96 -9.24
N ASN A 75 -11.51 27.38 -10.39
CA ASN A 75 -12.39 26.49 -11.14
C ASN A 75 -11.87 25.05 -11.27
N VAL A 76 -11.68 24.33 -10.15
CA VAL A 76 -11.56 22.87 -10.21
C VAL A 76 -12.45 22.21 -9.15
N THR A 77 -13.56 21.64 -9.62
CA THR A 77 -14.38 20.68 -8.89
C THR A 77 -13.61 19.38 -8.72
N SER A 78 -13.54 18.91 -7.48
CA SER A 78 -12.74 17.77 -7.03
C SER A 78 -13.31 16.43 -7.47
N GLU A 79 -12.60 15.71 -8.34
CA GLU A 79 -12.66 14.25 -8.43
C GLU A 79 -11.23 13.70 -8.49
N VAL A 80 -10.63 13.48 -7.31
CA VAL A 80 -9.36 12.75 -7.20
C VAL A 80 -9.69 11.28 -6.96
N SER A 81 -9.79 10.52 -8.05
CA SER A 81 -9.94 9.07 -7.99
C SER A 81 -8.56 8.42 -7.85
N THR A 82 -8.30 7.83 -6.68
CA THR A 82 -7.08 7.05 -6.40
C THR A 82 -7.00 5.81 -7.29
N LEU A 83 -5.89 5.65 -8.02
CA LEU A 83 -5.52 4.42 -8.71
C LEU A 83 -4.71 3.53 -7.76
N ILE A 84 -5.22 2.32 -7.50
CA ILE A 84 -4.56 1.00 -7.33
C ILE A 84 -5.75 0.05 -7.05
N PRO A 85 -6.01 -0.99 -7.89
CA PRO A 85 -5.07 -2.10 -8.08
C PRO A 85 -5.00 -2.65 -9.52
N THR A 86 -3.80 -2.74 -10.10
CA THR A 86 -3.67 -3.28 -11.48
C THR A 86 -2.50 -4.26 -11.65
N LEU A 87 -2.46 -5.32 -10.84
CA LEU A 87 -1.68 -6.52 -11.19
C LEU A 87 -2.47 -7.84 -11.10
N THR A 88 -3.70 -7.82 -10.58
CA THR A 88 -4.50 -9.05 -10.38
C THR A 88 -5.53 -9.34 -11.47
N LEU A 89 -5.75 -8.46 -12.45
CA LEU A 89 -7.00 -8.51 -13.24
C LEU A 89 -6.89 -8.80 -14.74
N LYS A 90 -5.74 -9.18 -15.31
CA LYS A 90 -5.68 -9.48 -16.77
C LYS A 90 -4.93 -10.73 -17.22
N HIS A 91 -4.13 -11.37 -16.39
CA HIS A 91 -3.31 -12.52 -16.83
C HIS A 91 -3.29 -13.63 -15.78
N SER A 92 -3.31 -14.89 -16.24
CA SER A 92 -3.16 -16.09 -15.42
C SER A 92 -1.73 -16.20 -14.86
N LEU A 93 -1.34 -15.25 -14.00
CA LEU A 93 -0.08 -15.28 -13.27
C LEU A 93 -0.26 -16.14 -12.01
N ASN A 94 0.61 -17.12 -11.84
CA ASN A 94 0.65 -17.94 -10.64
C ASN A 94 1.74 -17.38 -9.71
N LEU A 95 1.32 -16.86 -8.55
CA LEU A 95 2.22 -16.26 -7.58
C LEU A 95 2.59 -17.31 -6.52
N THR A 96 3.90 -17.54 -6.34
CA THR A 96 4.43 -18.32 -5.22
C THR A 96 4.89 -17.34 -4.15
N LEU A 97 4.22 -17.34 -3.00
CA LEU A 97 4.53 -16.44 -1.89
C LEU A 97 5.68 -17.02 -1.06
N ALA A 98 6.75 -16.25 -0.88
CA ALA A 98 7.80 -16.57 0.08
C ALA A 98 7.32 -16.28 1.51
N LYS A 99 7.40 -17.29 2.38
CA LYS A 99 6.90 -17.20 3.75
C LYS A 99 8.08 -17.12 4.73
N PRO A 100 8.45 -15.91 5.21
CA PRO A 100 9.39 -15.81 6.31
C PRO A 100 8.85 -16.45 7.60
N PRO A 101 9.73 -16.93 8.49
CA PRO A 101 9.32 -17.55 9.74
C PRO A 101 8.79 -16.55 10.77
N THR A 102 9.10 -15.26 10.61
CA THR A 102 8.70 -14.19 11.52
C THR A 102 8.70 -12.84 10.81
N TYR A 103 7.94 -11.89 11.36
CA TYR A 103 7.97 -10.48 10.94
C TYR A 103 9.18 -9.71 11.53
N ASN A 104 9.86 -10.29 12.53
CA ASN A 104 11.11 -9.76 13.09
C ASN A 104 12.31 -10.23 12.24
N HIS A 105 13.37 -9.41 12.14
CA HIS A 105 14.54 -9.72 11.27
C HIS A 105 14.16 -10.03 9.81
N TRP A 106 13.19 -9.27 9.32
CA TRP A 106 12.56 -9.41 7.99
C TRP A 106 13.55 -9.27 6.82
N ASP A 107 14.68 -8.62 7.05
CA ASP A 107 15.85 -8.52 6.18
C ASP A 107 16.60 -9.85 6.06
N ASN A 108 16.98 -10.43 7.19
CA ASN A 108 17.78 -11.67 7.23
C ASN A 108 17.03 -12.88 6.66
N TYR A 109 15.70 -12.89 6.76
CA TYR A 109 14.89 -14.00 6.26
C TYR A 109 14.41 -13.84 4.82
N LEU A 110 14.58 -12.67 4.19
CA LEU A 110 14.08 -12.44 2.83
C LEU A 110 14.67 -13.45 1.84
N LEU A 111 16.00 -13.44 1.70
CA LEU A 111 16.68 -14.26 0.70
C LEU A 111 16.53 -15.77 0.97
N PRO A 112 16.73 -16.28 2.20
CA PRO A 112 16.49 -17.69 2.50
C PRO A 112 15.05 -18.15 2.19
N SER A 113 14.05 -17.30 2.47
CA SER A 113 12.64 -17.63 2.20
C SER A 113 12.33 -17.69 0.71
N LEU A 114 12.93 -16.79 -0.08
CA LEU A 114 12.84 -16.79 -1.55
C LEU A 114 13.56 -18.00 -2.16
N GLN A 115 14.76 -18.31 -1.69
CA GLN A 115 15.52 -19.49 -2.10
C GLN A 115 14.74 -20.78 -1.83
N ALA A 116 14.24 -20.95 -0.60
CA ALA A 116 13.43 -22.12 -0.24
C ALA A 116 12.18 -22.22 -1.13
N SER A 117 11.47 -21.11 -1.33
CA SER A 117 10.24 -21.07 -2.13
C SER A 117 10.50 -21.36 -3.61
N TYR A 118 11.67 -20.96 -4.14
CA TYR A 118 12.10 -21.26 -5.50
C TYR A 118 12.55 -22.72 -5.66
N ASP A 119 13.38 -23.22 -4.74
CA ASP A 119 14.00 -24.55 -4.82
C ASP A 119 13.00 -25.69 -4.56
N PHE A 120 12.03 -25.48 -3.66
CA PHE A 120 10.98 -26.46 -3.37
C PHE A 120 9.74 -26.31 -4.28
N SER A 121 9.74 -25.37 -5.23
CA SER A 121 8.61 -25.21 -6.15
C SER A 121 8.57 -26.34 -7.19
N THR A 122 7.43 -27.03 -7.28
CA THR A 122 7.16 -28.01 -8.34
C THR A 122 7.13 -27.39 -9.74
N ALA A 123 6.96 -26.07 -9.81
CA ALA A 123 6.92 -25.28 -11.04
C ALA A 123 8.15 -24.37 -11.20
N LYS A 124 9.30 -24.73 -10.62
CA LYS A 124 10.56 -23.96 -10.65
C LYS A 124 10.90 -23.40 -12.04
N SER A 125 10.76 -24.21 -13.10
CA SER A 125 11.03 -23.81 -14.49
C SER A 125 10.09 -22.73 -15.05
N ARG A 126 8.93 -22.53 -14.42
CA ARG A 126 7.90 -21.54 -14.76
C ARG A 126 8.08 -20.22 -14.00
N ILE A 127 8.88 -20.20 -12.92
CA ILE A 127 9.20 -18.97 -12.20
C ILE A 127 10.17 -18.15 -13.06
N LYS A 128 9.82 -16.88 -13.30
CA LYS A 128 10.58 -15.96 -14.16
C LYS A 128 10.96 -14.64 -13.50
N ALA A 129 10.33 -14.32 -12.37
CA ALA A 129 10.56 -13.07 -11.69
C ALA A 129 10.43 -13.24 -10.18
N VAL A 130 11.17 -12.42 -9.45
CA VAL A 130 10.95 -12.10 -8.04
C VAL A 130 10.24 -10.74 -8.00
N LEU A 131 9.16 -10.67 -7.22
CA LEU A 131 8.49 -9.42 -6.89
C LEU A 131 8.86 -9.02 -5.46
N LEU A 132 9.44 -7.84 -5.30
CA LEU A 132 9.83 -7.25 -4.02
C LEU A 132 9.03 -5.96 -3.83
N CYS A 133 8.58 -5.68 -2.61
CA CYS A 133 8.09 -4.34 -2.23
C CYS A 133 9.14 -3.67 -1.33
N ASN A 134 9.62 -2.49 -1.71
CA ASN A 134 10.64 -1.75 -0.97
C ASN A 134 10.34 -0.24 -1.01
N PRO A 135 9.75 0.37 0.03
CA PRO A 135 9.58 -0.18 1.38
C PRO A 135 8.62 -1.37 1.45
N ASN A 136 8.94 -2.34 2.32
CA ASN A 136 8.10 -3.51 2.55
C ASN A 136 6.72 -3.08 3.06
N THR A 137 5.66 -3.61 2.44
CA THR A 137 4.29 -3.51 2.96
C THR A 137 3.89 -4.89 3.48
N PRO A 138 3.50 -5.05 4.77
CA PRO A 138 3.02 -4.02 5.70
C PRO A 138 4.06 -3.44 6.68
N LEU A 139 5.32 -3.89 6.65
CA LEU A 139 6.28 -3.58 7.71
C LEU A 139 6.77 -2.14 7.71
N SER A 140 6.62 -1.43 6.60
CA SER A 140 7.00 -0.03 6.47
C SER A 140 8.52 0.18 6.69
N ARG A 141 9.33 -0.72 6.11
CA ARG A 141 10.80 -0.70 6.22
C ARG A 141 11.49 -0.98 4.89
N CYS A 142 12.62 -0.32 4.65
CA CYS A 142 13.47 -0.52 3.48
C CYS A 142 14.55 -1.57 3.72
N TYR A 143 14.76 -2.47 2.76
CA TYR A 143 15.73 -3.55 2.92
C TYR A 143 17.14 -2.95 2.92
N PRO A 144 18.07 -3.44 3.76
CA PRO A 144 19.46 -3.00 3.74
C PRO A 144 20.09 -3.18 2.36
N ARG A 145 21.09 -2.36 2.04
CA ARG A 145 21.77 -2.38 0.75
C ARG A 145 22.38 -3.75 0.48
N GLU A 146 22.99 -4.36 1.48
CA GLU A 146 23.60 -5.69 1.40
C GLU A 146 22.55 -6.75 1.01
N THR A 147 21.39 -6.76 1.68
CA THR A 147 20.28 -7.66 1.37
C THR A 147 19.76 -7.50 -0.06
N LEU A 148 19.69 -6.26 -0.57
CA LEU A 148 19.28 -6.00 -1.95
C LEU A 148 20.32 -6.50 -2.96
N LEU A 149 21.61 -6.36 -2.66
CA LEU A 149 22.67 -6.89 -3.52
C LEU A 149 22.65 -8.41 -3.57
N ASP A 150 22.51 -9.08 -2.43
CA ASP A 150 22.43 -10.55 -2.38
C ASP A 150 21.19 -11.05 -3.14
N LEU A 151 20.08 -10.31 -3.08
CA LEU A 151 18.88 -10.61 -3.87
C LEU A 151 19.12 -10.44 -5.37
N MET A 152 19.81 -9.38 -5.78
CA MET A 152 20.17 -9.15 -7.19
C MET A 152 21.07 -10.27 -7.72
N GLU A 153 22.07 -10.69 -6.93
CA GLU A 153 22.94 -11.82 -7.26
C GLU A 153 22.13 -13.12 -7.40
N PHE A 154 21.26 -13.43 -6.45
CA PHE A 154 20.34 -14.58 -6.53
C PHE A 154 19.50 -14.58 -7.81
N CYS A 155 18.94 -13.41 -8.17
CA CYS A 155 18.15 -13.26 -9.40
C CYS A 155 19.02 -13.47 -10.64
N GLN A 156 20.23 -12.89 -10.66
CA GLN A 156 21.18 -13.03 -11.77
C GLN A 156 21.60 -14.48 -11.99
N GLU A 157 22.02 -15.18 -10.93
CA GLU A 157 22.45 -16.59 -10.97
C GLU A 157 21.36 -17.51 -11.54
N ARG A 158 20.09 -17.22 -11.24
CA ARG A 158 18.93 -18.03 -11.63
C ARG A 158 18.21 -17.51 -12.87
N ASN A 159 18.77 -16.49 -13.52
CA ASN A 159 18.18 -15.82 -14.68
C ASN A 159 16.71 -15.41 -14.44
N LEU A 160 16.46 -14.76 -13.30
CA LEU A 160 15.17 -14.23 -12.88
C LEU A 160 15.15 -12.72 -13.04
N HIS A 161 14.00 -12.18 -13.44
CA HIS A 161 13.76 -10.74 -13.37
C HIS A 161 13.54 -10.31 -11.91
N LEU A 162 14.14 -9.20 -11.50
CA LEU A 162 13.78 -8.54 -10.25
C LEU A 162 12.81 -7.41 -10.56
N ILE A 163 11.61 -7.46 -9.98
CA ILE A 163 10.60 -6.41 -10.04
C ILE A 163 10.47 -5.82 -8.64
N CYS A 164 10.83 -4.55 -8.49
CA CYS A 164 10.73 -3.82 -7.23
C CYS A 164 9.55 -2.85 -7.29
N ASP A 165 8.54 -3.07 -6.46
CA ASP A 165 7.48 -2.11 -6.19
C ASP A 165 7.95 -1.13 -5.11
N GLU A 166 8.33 0.07 -5.55
CA GLU A 166 8.77 1.16 -4.68
C GLU A 166 7.62 2.16 -4.39
N GLY A 167 6.40 1.87 -4.84
CA GLY A 167 5.25 2.78 -4.77
C GLY A 167 5.34 3.96 -5.74
N CYS A 168 6.40 4.75 -5.65
CA CYS A 168 6.70 5.82 -6.60
C CYS A 168 8.22 5.98 -6.82
N ILE A 169 8.61 6.28 -8.07
CA ILE A 169 10.01 6.57 -8.43
C ILE A 169 10.09 8.04 -8.85
N ILE A 170 10.90 8.81 -8.12
CA ILE A 170 11.25 10.19 -8.47
C ILE A 170 12.78 10.25 -8.56
N SER A 171 13.31 10.39 -9.78
CA SER A 171 14.76 10.41 -10.01
C SER A 171 15.15 11.47 -11.02
N GLN A 172 15.97 12.44 -10.59
CA GLN A 172 16.59 13.39 -11.51
C GLN A 172 17.90 12.85 -12.12
N SER A 173 18.45 11.77 -11.54
CA SER A 173 19.77 11.25 -11.83
C SER A 173 19.78 10.05 -12.79
N SER A 174 18.62 9.57 -13.24
CA SER A 174 18.52 8.38 -14.10
C SER A 174 17.53 8.56 -15.27
N PRO A 175 17.88 9.36 -16.29
CA PRO A 175 17.06 9.53 -17.49
C PRO A 175 16.65 8.22 -18.20
N PRO A 176 17.52 7.19 -18.30
CA PRO A 176 17.14 5.92 -18.94
C PRO A 176 15.99 5.19 -18.22
N ILE A 177 15.99 5.21 -16.88
CA ILE A 177 14.95 4.57 -16.07
C ILE A 177 13.62 5.30 -16.27
N LEU A 178 13.62 6.64 -16.22
CA LEU A 178 12.43 7.44 -16.46
C LEU A 178 11.85 7.22 -17.86
N SER A 179 12.71 7.15 -18.88
CA SER A 179 12.29 6.87 -20.25
C SER A 179 11.60 5.51 -20.36
N ALA A 180 12.21 4.46 -19.81
CA ALA A 180 11.63 3.11 -19.79
C ALA A 180 10.27 3.10 -19.07
N LEU A 181 10.17 3.69 -17.88
CA LEU A 181 8.92 3.77 -17.12
C LEU A 181 7.81 4.51 -17.89
N SER A 182 8.14 5.61 -18.56
CA SER A 182 7.16 6.38 -19.35
C SER A 182 6.50 5.56 -20.47
N THR A 183 7.22 4.56 -21.01
CA THR A 183 6.70 3.67 -22.05
C THR A 183 5.84 2.54 -21.49
N LEU A 184 6.07 2.15 -20.24
CA LEU A 184 5.37 1.06 -19.57
C LEU A 184 4.07 1.53 -18.89
N THR A 185 3.97 2.81 -18.55
CA THR A 185 2.80 3.38 -17.91
C THR A 185 1.84 4.00 -18.92
N PRO A 186 0.51 3.87 -18.74
CA PRO A 186 -0.45 4.66 -19.50
C PRO A 186 -0.12 6.15 -19.37
N ARG A 187 -0.26 6.89 -20.48
CA ARG A 187 0.00 8.33 -20.47
C ARG A 187 -0.89 8.98 -19.40
N PRO A 188 -0.32 9.68 -18.39
CA PRO A 188 -1.12 10.30 -17.36
C PRO A 188 -1.99 11.40 -17.95
N SER A 189 -3.12 11.67 -17.30
CA SER A 189 -3.96 12.83 -17.60
C SER A 189 -3.14 14.12 -17.49
N THR A 190 -3.34 15.03 -18.45
CA THR A 190 -2.58 16.29 -18.57
C THR A 190 -2.66 17.16 -17.31
N LEU A 191 -3.82 17.23 -16.68
CA LEU A 191 -4.06 18.10 -15.53
C LEU A 191 -3.30 17.64 -14.26
N PRO A 192 -3.46 16.40 -13.74
CA PRO A 192 -2.61 15.86 -12.68
C PRO A 192 -1.11 15.89 -12.98
N ALA A 193 -0.70 15.68 -14.23
CA ALA A 193 0.71 15.78 -14.61
C ALA A 193 1.25 17.22 -14.47
N HIS A 194 0.46 18.22 -14.85
CA HIS A 194 0.82 19.63 -14.69
C HIS A 194 0.90 20.03 -13.20
N TYR A 195 -0.06 19.57 -12.41
CA TYR A 195 -0.05 19.75 -10.95
C TYR A 195 1.17 19.14 -10.29
N LEU A 196 1.48 17.89 -10.61
CA LEU A 196 2.64 17.20 -10.07
C LEU A 196 3.93 17.91 -10.48
N THR A 197 4.04 18.34 -11.74
CA THR A 197 5.23 19.06 -12.22
C THR A 197 5.42 20.39 -11.47
N SER A 198 4.33 21.11 -11.24
CA SER A 198 4.36 22.37 -10.49
C SER A 198 4.72 22.14 -9.02
N LEU A 199 4.16 21.10 -8.39
CA LEU A 199 4.45 20.72 -7.01
C LEU A 199 5.91 20.29 -6.84
N LEU A 200 6.43 19.47 -7.76
CA LEU A 200 7.82 19.00 -7.74
C LEU A 200 8.84 20.12 -8.01
N SER A 201 8.40 21.20 -8.67
CA SER A 201 9.21 22.39 -8.92
C SER A 201 8.99 23.50 -7.88
N TRP A 202 8.13 23.27 -6.89
CA TRP A 202 7.76 24.28 -5.92
C TRP A 202 8.89 24.54 -4.94
N SER A 203 9.28 25.80 -4.76
CA SER A 203 10.39 26.20 -3.88
C SER A 203 10.16 25.84 -2.41
N GLN A 204 8.90 25.74 -1.98
CA GLN A 204 8.53 25.37 -0.61
C GLN A 204 8.31 23.87 -0.42
N LEU A 205 8.53 23.04 -1.44
CA LEU A 205 8.41 21.59 -1.33
C LEU A 205 9.25 20.99 -0.17
N PRO A 206 10.51 21.41 0.07
CA PRO A 206 11.26 20.90 1.22
C PRO A 206 10.60 21.22 2.56
N THR A 207 10.02 22.42 2.70
CA THR A 207 9.27 22.84 3.89
C THR A 207 8.02 21.98 4.08
N LEU A 208 7.26 21.73 3.00
CA LEU A 208 6.08 20.86 3.02
C LEU A 208 6.46 19.43 3.45
N LEU A 209 7.55 18.88 2.92
CA LEU A 209 8.03 17.54 3.28
C LEU A 209 8.48 17.47 4.75
N ALA A 210 9.17 18.50 5.25
CA ALA A 210 9.57 18.59 6.66
C ALA A 210 8.36 18.62 7.59
N LEU A 211 7.36 19.46 7.28
CA LEU A 211 6.11 19.56 8.04
C LEU A 211 5.31 18.25 8.01
N THR A 212 5.25 17.61 6.85
CA THR A 212 4.61 16.29 6.68
C THR A 212 5.27 15.26 7.58
N ASN A 213 6.61 15.20 7.57
CA ASN A 213 7.37 14.29 8.43
C ASN A 213 7.13 14.57 9.92
N GLU A 214 7.12 15.83 10.34
CA GLU A 214 6.84 16.22 11.72
C GLU A 214 5.45 15.76 12.17
N ARG A 215 4.42 16.03 11.36
CA ARG A 215 3.03 15.64 11.67
C ARG A 215 2.83 14.13 11.68
N LEU A 216 3.37 13.41 10.70
CA LEU A 216 3.38 11.94 10.68
C LEU A 216 4.07 11.37 11.91
N THR A 217 5.22 11.95 12.28
CA THR A 217 5.98 11.56 13.47
C THR A 217 5.16 11.79 14.74
N SER A 218 4.43 12.90 14.83
CA SER A 218 3.55 13.19 15.96
C SER A 218 2.44 12.15 16.11
N SER A 219 1.70 11.85 15.04
CA SER A 219 0.65 10.82 15.03
C SER A 219 1.21 9.43 15.32
N TYR A 220 2.39 9.10 14.78
CA TYR A 220 3.10 7.87 15.09
C TYR A 220 3.39 7.74 16.59
N HIS A 221 3.91 8.79 17.25
CA HIS A 221 4.21 8.73 18.68
C HIS A 221 2.98 8.48 19.55
N VAL A 222 1.83 9.08 19.21
CA VAL A 222 0.56 8.82 19.91
C VAL A 222 0.19 7.34 19.83
N LEU A 223 0.23 6.77 18.62
CA LEU A 223 -0.09 5.36 18.39
C LEU A 223 0.93 4.43 19.07
N ALA A 224 2.23 4.69 18.90
CA ALA A 224 3.30 3.88 19.47
C ALA A 224 3.26 3.89 21.00
N ALA A 225 3.02 5.05 21.63
CA ALA A 225 2.88 5.15 23.08
C ALA A 225 1.70 4.32 23.60
N PHE A 226 0.56 4.32 22.89
CA PHE A 226 -0.57 3.44 23.20
C PHE A 226 -0.18 1.97 23.13
N LEU A 227 0.44 1.54 22.03
CA LEU A 227 0.84 0.14 21.87
C LEU A 227 1.82 -0.30 22.97
N GLN A 228 2.80 0.54 23.31
CA GLN A 228 3.75 0.28 24.39
C GLN A 228 3.07 0.17 25.77
N ARG A 229 2.15 1.09 26.10
CA ARG A 229 1.40 1.04 27.37
C ARG A 229 0.60 -0.25 27.54
N HIS A 230 0.10 -0.81 26.44
CA HIS A 230 -0.67 -2.05 26.43
C HIS A 230 0.18 -3.31 26.18
N ASP A 231 1.52 -3.17 26.16
CA ASP A 231 2.46 -4.26 25.90
C ASP A 231 2.12 -5.00 24.59
N ILE A 232 1.72 -4.23 23.57
CA ILE A 232 1.39 -4.75 22.24
C ILE A 232 2.66 -4.76 21.41
N GLU A 233 3.00 -5.93 20.88
CA GLU A 233 4.12 -6.10 19.96
C GLU A 233 3.83 -5.39 18.63
N PHE A 234 4.79 -4.59 18.15
CA PHE A 234 4.70 -3.95 16.84
C PHE A 234 6.09 -3.80 16.21
N VAL A 235 6.10 -3.69 14.89
CA VAL A 235 7.31 -3.41 14.12
C VAL A 235 7.44 -1.90 13.97
N VAL A 236 8.56 -1.35 14.43
CA VAL A 236 8.86 0.08 14.31
C VAL A 236 8.99 0.43 12.81
N PRO A 237 8.11 1.29 12.27
CA PRO A 237 8.21 1.73 10.89
C PRO A 237 9.37 2.70 10.76
N THR A 238 10.14 2.58 9.67
CA THR A 238 11.15 3.58 9.30
C THR A 238 10.71 4.43 8.11
N HIS A 239 9.82 3.89 7.27
CA HIS A 239 9.34 4.52 6.05
C HIS A 239 7.83 4.29 5.91
N GLY A 240 7.14 5.13 5.15
CA GLY A 240 5.70 4.97 4.88
C GLY A 240 4.81 5.47 6.02
N VAL A 241 3.53 5.10 5.97
CA VAL A 241 2.46 5.66 6.82
C VAL A 241 1.63 4.61 7.55
N VAL A 242 2.15 3.37 7.66
CA VAL A 242 1.47 2.24 8.30
C VAL A 242 2.35 1.67 9.40
N LEU A 243 1.76 1.40 10.56
CA LEU A 243 2.39 0.70 11.67
C LEU A 243 1.78 -0.69 11.77
N PHE A 244 2.62 -1.73 11.74
CA PHE A 244 2.17 -3.11 11.82
C PHE A 244 2.29 -3.66 13.25
N ALA A 245 1.16 -4.00 13.87
CA ALA A 245 1.07 -4.38 15.29
C ALA A 245 0.19 -5.61 15.54
N ARG A 246 0.53 -6.39 16.57
CA ARG A 246 -0.20 -7.57 17.01
C ARG A 246 -1.31 -7.22 18.01
N LEU A 247 -2.33 -6.49 17.55
CA LEU A 247 -3.44 -6.00 18.37
C LEU A 247 -4.20 -7.13 19.11
N ALA A 248 -4.51 -8.23 18.44
CA ALA A 248 -5.26 -9.34 19.05
C ALA A 248 -4.31 -10.36 19.70
N ARG A 249 -3.64 -9.96 20.79
CA ARG A 249 -2.56 -10.74 21.41
C ARG A 249 -2.93 -12.19 21.79
N THR A 250 -4.18 -12.42 22.17
CA THR A 250 -4.67 -13.71 22.68
C THR A 250 -5.31 -14.58 21.59
N ALA A 251 -5.36 -14.12 20.34
CA ALA A 251 -6.00 -14.87 19.28
C ALA A 251 -5.18 -16.11 18.93
N ALA A 252 -5.74 -17.29 19.17
CA ALA A 252 -5.13 -18.57 18.80
C ALA A 252 -5.61 -19.07 17.43
N ASN A 253 -6.73 -18.53 16.95
CA ASN A 253 -7.36 -18.93 15.70
C ASN A 253 -7.95 -17.73 14.93
N LYS A 254 -8.22 -17.98 13.65
CA LYS A 254 -8.82 -17.01 12.72
C LYS A 254 -10.17 -16.45 13.19
N ALA A 255 -10.98 -17.25 13.88
CA ALA A 255 -12.31 -16.82 14.33
C ALA A 255 -12.21 -15.81 15.47
N GLU A 256 -11.29 -16.01 16.42
CA GLU A 256 -11.01 -15.08 17.51
C GLU A 256 -10.43 -13.75 17.00
N GLU A 257 -9.53 -13.82 16.04
CA GLU A 257 -8.99 -12.65 15.35
C GLU A 257 -10.12 -11.84 14.68
N LYS A 258 -10.98 -12.52 13.90
CA LYS A 258 -12.13 -11.90 13.24
C LYS A 258 -13.07 -11.21 14.23
N ARG A 259 -13.42 -11.90 15.33
CA ARG A 259 -14.28 -11.34 16.39
C ARG A 259 -13.66 -10.11 17.05
N PHE A 260 -12.34 -10.09 17.24
CA PHE A 260 -11.65 -8.93 17.81
C PHE A 260 -11.71 -7.73 16.87
N PHE A 261 -11.43 -7.91 15.58
CA PHE A 261 -11.52 -6.82 14.61
C PHE A 261 -12.96 -6.32 14.40
N GLU A 262 -13.96 -7.20 14.44
CA GLU A 262 -15.38 -6.80 14.44
C GLU A 262 -15.77 -6.03 15.71
N ALA A 263 -15.16 -6.33 16.86
CA ALA A 263 -15.36 -5.55 18.08
C ALA A 263 -14.73 -4.15 17.99
N LEU A 264 -13.56 -4.02 17.37
CA LEU A 264 -12.93 -2.73 17.08
C LEU A 264 -13.77 -1.90 16.10
N GLU A 265 -14.27 -2.52 15.03
CA GLU A 265 -15.16 -1.86 14.06
C GLU A 265 -16.45 -1.35 14.74
N ARG A 266 -17.05 -2.16 15.63
CA ARG A 266 -18.19 -1.71 16.47
C ARG A 266 -17.81 -0.64 17.49
N GLY A 267 -16.55 -0.59 17.90
CA GLY A 267 -15.98 0.48 18.72
C GLY A 267 -15.69 1.76 17.93
N GLY A 268 -15.97 1.78 16.63
CA GLY A 268 -15.79 2.96 15.78
C GLY A 268 -14.38 3.12 15.21
N VAL A 269 -13.57 2.04 15.17
CA VAL A 269 -12.23 2.04 14.54
C VAL A 269 -12.07 0.84 13.61
N ARG A 270 -11.74 1.10 12.34
CA ARG A 270 -11.41 0.06 11.35
C ARG A 270 -9.89 -0.01 11.15
N VAL A 271 -9.34 -1.21 11.03
CA VAL A 271 -7.90 -1.46 10.85
C VAL A 271 -7.62 -2.42 9.68
N GLY A 272 -6.42 -2.38 9.12
CA GLY A 272 -6.00 -3.26 8.04
C GLY A 272 -5.72 -4.67 8.55
N ARG A 273 -6.52 -5.66 8.13
CA ARG A 273 -6.40 -7.04 8.65
C ARG A 273 -5.11 -7.72 8.20
N GLY A 274 -4.34 -8.25 9.14
CA GLY A 274 -3.06 -8.95 8.91
C GLY A 274 -3.16 -10.14 7.95
N GLU A 275 -4.29 -10.84 7.98
CA GLU A 275 -4.58 -11.99 7.10
C GLU A 275 -4.33 -11.68 5.61
N LYS A 276 -4.60 -10.44 5.17
CA LYS A 276 -4.45 -10.04 3.77
C LYS A 276 -2.99 -10.05 3.30
N TYR A 277 -2.01 -9.96 4.21
CA TYR A 277 -0.59 -9.91 3.86
C TYR A 277 0.05 -11.30 3.76
N GLY A 278 -0.57 -12.36 4.31
CA GLY A 278 -0.18 -13.76 4.08
C GLY A 278 1.25 -14.19 4.45
N GLY A 279 2.03 -13.32 5.11
CA GLY A 279 3.49 -13.43 5.20
C GLY A 279 4.02 -14.51 6.14
N VAL A 280 3.43 -14.70 7.33
CA VAL A 280 3.92 -15.66 8.33
C VAL A 280 2.82 -16.64 8.71
N GLU A 281 3.14 -17.93 8.71
CA GLU A 281 2.17 -18.97 9.05
C GLU A 281 1.77 -18.92 10.52
N ARG A 282 0.46 -19.07 10.80
CA ARG A 282 -0.11 -19.16 12.15
C ARG A 282 0.14 -17.91 13.04
N CYS A 283 0.53 -16.78 12.45
CA CYS A 283 0.63 -15.50 13.15
C CYS A 283 -0.70 -14.76 13.12
N TRP A 284 -1.55 -15.01 14.12
CA TRP A 284 -2.85 -14.36 14.27
C TRP A 284 -2.75 -13.03 15.01
N GLY A 285 -3.70 -12.13 14.72
CA GLY A 285 -3.92 -10.91 15.49
C GLY A 285 -3.07 -9.72 15.07
N TRP A 286 -2.36 -9.82 13.95
CA TRP A 286 -1.62 -8.72 13.35
C TRP A 286 -2.55 -7.80 12.55
N ALA A 287 -2.27 -6.50 12.59
CA ALA A 287 -2.99 -5.50 11.82
C ALA A 287 -2.07 -4.35 11.40
N GLY A 288 -2.35 -3.80 10.22
CA GLY A 288 -1.80 -2.53 9.77
C GLY A 288 -2.66 -1.37 10.25
N LEU A 289 -2.03 -0.40 10.91
CA LEU A 289 -2.64 0.82 11.41
C LEU A 289 -2.04 2.00 10.64
N GLY A 290 -2.83 2.60 9.75
CA GLY A 290 -2.47 3.84 9.09
C GLY A 290 -2.35 4.98 10.10
N PHE A 291 -1.22 5.67 10.12
CA PHE A 291 -0.99 6.84 10.98
C PHE A 291 -0.86 8.15 10.20
N GLY A 292 -1.19 8.12 8.90
CA GLY A 292 -1.24 9.30 8.03
C GLY A 292 -2.41 10.24 8.27
N VAL A 293 -3.04 10.19 9.45
CA VAL A 293 -4.15 11.06 9.87
C VAL A 293 -3.65 12.13 10.84
N GLY A 294 -4.41 13.22 10.96
CA GLY A 294 -4.11 14.29 11.91
C GLY A 294 -4.07 13.81 13.37
N ARG A 295 -3.26 14.47 14.20
CA ARG A 295 -3.02 14.07 15.59
C ARG A 295 -4.30 13.92 16.41
N GLY A 296 -5.25 14.86 16.32
CA GLY A 296 -6.51 14.78 17.08
C GLY A 296 -7.37 13.57 16.69
N VAL A 297 -7.38 13.20 15.40
CA VAL A 297 -8.05 11.98 14.92
C VAL A 297 -7.36 10.73 15.45
N MET A 298 -6.02 10.73 15.51
CA MET A 298 -5.25 9.62 16.07
C MET A 298 -5.50 9.45 17.58
N GLU A 299 -5.56 10.55 18.34
CA GLU A 299 -5.87 10.53 19.78
C GLU A 299 -7.27 9.96 20.04
N GLU A 300 -8.27 10.38 19.26
CA GLU A 300 -9.63 9.82 19.34
C GLU A 300 -9.68 8.33 18.95
N ALA A 301 -8.95 7.93 17.90
CA ALA A 301 -8.88 6.53 17.48
C ALA A 301 -8.28 5.65 18.58
N VAL A 302 -7.18 6.09 19.19
CA VAL A 302 -6.55 5.42 20.33
C VAL A 302 -7.52 5.33 21.52
N GLY A 303 -8.23 6.41 21.85
CA GLY A 303 -9.23 6.39 22.93
C GLY A 303 -10.35 5.37 22.71
N ARG A 304 -10.86 5.26 21.47
CA ARG A 304 -11.85 4.23 21.10
C ARG A 304 -11.29 2.82 21.17
N MET A 305 -10.06 2.61 20.73
CA MET A 305 -9.37 1.33 20.83
C MET A 305 -9.17 0.91 22.30
N GLU A 306 -8.73 1.83 23.17
CA GLU A 306 -8.59 1.60 24.61
C GLU A 306 -9.92 1.14 25.23
N GLY A 307 -11.04 1.79 24.87
CA GLY A 307 -12.37 1.41 25.33
C GLY A 307 -12.77 -0.03 24.98
N VAL A 308 -12.42 -0.51 23.78
CA VAL A 308 -12.68 -1.89 23.36
C VAL A 308 -11.78 -2.88 24.10
N MET A 309 -10.51 -2.52 24.33
CA MET A 309 -9.55 -3.39 25.02
C MET A 309 -9.88 -3.57 26.50
N VAL A 310 -10.33 -2.51 27.20
CA VAL A 310 -10.73 -2.57 28.62
C VAL A 310 -12.01 -3.38 28.82
N ARG A 311 -12.99 -3.25 27.92
CA ARG A 311 -14.26 -4.01 27.99
C ARG A 311 -14.08 -5.53 27.88
N LYS A 312 -12.96 -6.00 27.32
CA LYS A 312 -12.64 -7.43 27.18
C LYS A 312 -11.93 -8.02 28.40
N ARG A 313 -11.44 -7.19 29.34
CA ARG A 313 -10.79 -7.61 30.60
C ARG A 313 -11.76 -7.83 31.75
N ARG A 314 -13.01 -7.35 31.64
CA ARG A 314 -14.11 -7.62 32.58
C ARG A 314 -14.95 -8.78 32.07
#